data_AF-A0A920WB47-F1
#
_entry.id   AF-A0A920WB47-F1
#
_cell.length_a   1.000
_cell.length_b   1.000
_cell.length_c   1.000
_cell.angle_alpha   90.00
_cell.angle_beta   90.00
_cell.angle_gamma   90.00
#
_symmetry.space_group_name_H-M   'P 1'
#
loop_
_entity.id
_entity.type
_entity.pdbx_description
1 polymer ?
#
loop_
_entity_poly.entity_id
_entity_poly.type
_entity_poly.pdbx_seq_one_letter_code
_entity_poly.pdbx_strand_id
1 'polypeptide(L)'
;MNTPITKFTNKIPFWRPRIRPVELDKATDEQLNAMKVTPSDTGIGEYVLVLAHDPEMLHARTPLFNGIMYSHGGLSRQETELGAVAKSVLNHCIYCTAVHANRYNQLTETKK
;
A
#
# COMPACT_ATOMS: atom_id res chain seq x y z
N MET A 1 1.90 24.02 8.34
CA MET A 1 1.09 23.07 7.54
C MET A 1 1.84 22.79 6.25
N ASN A 2 2.17 21.53 5.94
CA ASN A 2 2.80 21.20 4.66
C ASN A 2 1.80 21.34 3.51
N THR A 3 2.24 21.93 2.41
CA THR A 3 1.46 22.11 1.18
C THR A 3 1.01 20.75 0.62
N PRO A 4 -0.28 20.56 0.29
CA PRO A 4 -0.75 19.33 -0.33
C PRO A 4 -0.07 19.08 -1.68
N ILE A 5 0.31 17.83 -1.94
CA ILE A 5 0.82 17.41 -3.25
C ILE A 5 -0.37 17.27 -4.20
N THR A 6 -0.28 17.91 -5.38
CA THR A 6 -1.36 17.92 -6.38
C THR A 6 -0.95 17.34 -7.73
N LYS A 7 0.34 16.98 -7.89
CA LYS A 7 0.88 16.36 -9.10
C LYS A 7 1.31 14.92 -8.80
N PHE A 8 1.18 14.03 -9.78
CA PHE A 8 1.75 12.70 -9.69
C PHE A 8 3.27 12.76 -9.53
N THR A 9 3.82 11.79 -8.84
CA THR A 9 5.25 11.67 -8.54
C THR A 9 5.60 10.19 -8.36
N ASN A 10 6.87 9.83 -8.54
CA ASN A 10 7.42 8.52 -8.20
C ASN A 10 8.27 8.54 -6.91
N LYS A 11 8.32 9.70 -6.23
CA LYS A 11 8.86 9.84 -4.88
C LYS A 11 7.72 9.63 -3.89
N ILE A 12 7.79 8.56 -3.10
CA ILE A 12 6.75 8.20 -2.14
C ILE A 12 6.62 9.32 -1.09
N PRO A 13 5.50 10.07 -1.07
CA PRO A 13 5.31 11.08 -0.06
C PRO A 13 4.91 10.42 1.26
N PHE A 14 5.08 11.13 2.38
CA PHE A 14 4.51 10.68 3.64
C PHE A 14 2.98 10.63 3.53
N TRP A 15 2.40 9.45 3.80
CA TRP A 15 0.96 9.28 3.83
C TRP A 15 0.42 9.73 5.17
N ARG A 16 -0.34 10.83 5.18
CA ARG A 16 -0.98 11.34 6.39
C ARG A 16 -2.48 11.06 6.33
N PRO A 17 -3.03 10.22 7.22
CA PRO A 17 -4.45 9.94 7.23
C PRO A 17 -5.26 11.12 7.74
N ARG A 18 -6.53 11.15 7.33
CA ARG A 18 -7.55 12.04 7.93
C ARG A 18 -8.23 11.42 9.15
N ILE A 19 -8.31 10.10 9.17
CA ILE A 19 -8.82 9.33 10.30
C ILE A 19 -7.66 9.09 11.26
N ARG A 20 -7.90 9.26 12.56
CA ARG A 20 -6.88 8.94 13.57
C ARG A 20 -6.53 7.44 13.48
N PRO A 21 -5.27 7.05 13.32
CA PRO A 21 -4.89 5.63 13.32
C PRO A 21 -5.25 4.94 14.64
N VAL A 22 -5.46 3.62 14.62
CA VAL A 22 -5.50 2.82 15.85
C VAL A 22 -4.19 3.00 16.63
N GLU A 23 -4.29 3.17 17.95
CA GLU A 23 -3.13 3.21 18.84
C GLU A 23 -2.65 1.76 19.07
N LEU A 24 -1.46 1.44 18.55
CA LEU A 24 -0.97 0.05 18.50
C LEU A 24 -0.85 -0.59 19.89
N ASP A 25 -0.48 0.18 20.91
CA ASP A 25 -0.36 -0.24 22.31
C ASP A 25 -1.71 -0.50 22.99
N LYS A 26 -2.81 -0.05 22.39
CA LYS A 26 -4.19 -0.24 22.86
C LYS A 26 -5.05 -1.06 21.90
N ALA A 27 -4.43 -1.63 20.86
CA ALA A 27 -5.13 -2.40 19.85
C ALA A 27 -5.75 -3.66 20.48
N THR A 28 -6.97 -4.00 20.06
CA THR A 28 -7.62 -5.25 20.50
C THR A 28 -6.92 -6.46 19.90
N ASP A 29 -7.16 -7.65 20.47
CA ASP A 29 -6.62 -8.90 19.91
C ASP A 29 -7.03 -9.13 18.45
N GLU A 30 -8.24 -8.72 18.09
CA GLU A 30 -8.75 -8.81 16.72
C GLU A 30 -7.98 -7.88 15.77
N GLN A 31 -7.73 -6.64 16.18
CA GLN A 31 -6.93 -5.68 15.43
C GLN A 31 -5.48 -6.15 15.27
N LEU A 32 -4.86 -6.62 16.35
CA LEU A 32 -3.52 -7.18 16.34
C LEU A 32 -3.45 -8.39 15.39
N ASN A 33 -4.45 -9.28 15.44
CA ASN A 33 -4.52 -10.42 14.55
C ASN A 33 -4.65 -10.01 13.07
N ALA A 34 -5.49 -9.02 12.76
CA ALA A 34 -5.65 -8.51 11.40
C ALA A 34 -4.38 -7.83 10.86
N MET A 35 -3.53 -7.28 11.73
CA MET A 35 -2.27 -6.62 11.36
C MET A 35 -1.06 -7.56 11.28
N LYS A 36 -1.20 -8.86 11.62
CA LYS A 36 -0.08 -9.83 11.56
C LYS A 36 0.52 -9.97 10.17
N VAL A 37 -0.32 -9.89 9.14
CA VAL A 37 0.12 -9.86 7.74
C VAL A 37 -0.03 -8.43 7.24
N THR A 38 1.05 -7.87 6.70
CA THR A 38 1.04 -6.49 6.18
C THR A 38 1.12 -6.48 4.65
N PRO A 39 0.59 -5.44 3.98
CA PRO A 39 0.76 -5.30 2.54
C PRO A 39 2.24 -5.27 2.19
N SER A 40 2.66 -6.13 1.26
CA SER A 40 4.05 -6.21 0.80
C SER A 40 5.08 -6.52 1.90
N ASP A 41 4.64 -7.01 3.06
CA ASP A 41 5.48 -7.29 4.23
C ASP A 41 6.26 -6.06 4.74
N THR A 42 5.65 -4.87 4.65
CA THR A 42 6.32 -3.57 4.92
C THR A 42 6.15 -3.04 6.35
N GLY A 43 5.70 -3.88 7.29
CA GLY A 43 5.51 -3.50 8.69
C GLY A 43 4.24 -2.66 8.94
N ILE A 44 3.99 -2.30 10.20
CA ILE A 44 2.77 -1.62 10.65
C ILE A 44 2.99 -0.09 10.62
N GLY A 45 2.64 0.54 9.50
CA GLY A 45 2.59 2.00 9.37
C GLY A 45 1.19 2.59 9.57
N GLU A 46 1.07 3.93 9.52
CA GLU A 46 -0.22 4.64 9.68
C GLU A 46 -1.32 4.13 8.74
N TYR A 47 -0.95 3.67 7.54
CA TYR A 47 -1.89 3.07 6.58
C TYR A 47 -2.56 1.81 7.13
N VAL A 48 -1.78 0.87 7.66
CA VAL A 48 -2.29 -0.38 8.24
C VAL A 48 -3.09 -0.09 9.50
N LEU A 49 -2.60 0.81 10.35
CA LEU A 49 -3.28 1.21 11.59
C LEU A 49 -4.64 1.88 11.34
N VAL A 50 -4.82 2.59 10.22
CA VAL A 50 -6.15 3.11 9.85
C VAL A 50 -7.06 2.01 9.35
N LEU A 51 -6.55 1.05 8.57
CA LEU A 51 -7.37 -0.08 8.12
C LEU A 51 -7.78 -1.00 9.28
N ALA A 52 -7.00 -1.06 10.35
CA ALA A 52 -7.31 -1.83 11.55
C ALA A 52 -8.54 -1.30 12.32
N HIS A 53 -9.14 -0.17 11.94
CA HIS A 53 -10.48 0.18 12.41
C HIS A 53 -11.55 -0.82 11.96
N ASP A 54 -11.30 -1.56 10.88
CA ASP A 54 -12.13 -2.66 10.38
C ASP A 54 -11.26 -3.94 10.26
N PRO A 55 -11.13 -4.72 11.35
CA PRO A 55 -10.25 -5.88 11.40
C PRO A 55 -10.66 -6.98 10.42
N GLU A 56 -11.96 -7.24 10.27
CA GLU A 56 -12.49 -8.25 9.36
C GLU A 56 -12.09 -7.94 7.91
N MET A 57 -12.32 -6.69 7.48
CA MET A 57 -11.94 -6.25 6.14
C MET A 57 -10.43 -6.31 5.96
N LEU A 58 -9.63 -5.84 6.93
CA LEU A 58 -8.17 -5.88 6.83
C LEU A 58 -7.65 -7.32 6.72
N HIS A 59 -8.21 -8.24 7.50
CA HIS A 59 -7.87 -9.66 7.48
C HIS A 59 -8.16 -10.32 6.13
N ALA A 60 -9.27 -9.95 5.47
CA ALA A 60 -9.57 -10.44 4.12
C ALA A 60 -8.74 -9.75 3.03
N ARG A 61 -8.53 -8.43 3.17
CA ARG A 61 -7.89 -7.58 2.16
C ARG A 61 -6.42 -7.92 1.97
N THR A 62 -5.67 -8.07 3.05
CA THR A 62 -4.20 -8.16 2.93
C THR A 62 -3.74 -9.44 2.23
N PRO A 63 -4.26 -10.64 2.54
CA PRO A 63 -3.94 -11.85 1.81
C PRO A 63 -4.33 -11.75 0.33
N LEU A 64 -5.48 -11.15 0.01
CA LEU A 64 -5.90 -10.94 -1.38
C LEU A 64 -4.93 -10.01 -2.12
N PHE A 65 -4.55 -8.87 -1.51
CA PHE A 65 -3.57 -7.95 -2.08
C PHE A 65 -2.23 -8.64 -2.33
N ASN A 66 -1.71 -9.36 -1.35
CA ASN A 66 -0.44 -10.08 -1.49
C ASN A 66 -0.54 -11.19 -2.55
N GLY A 67 -1.67 -11.89 -2.61
CA GLY A 67 -1.97 -12.89 -3.64
C GLY A 67 -1.92 -12.30 -5.05
N ILE A 68 -2.53 -11.13 -5.28
CA ILE A 68 -2.51 -10.45 -6.58
C ILE A 68 -1.11 -9.92 -6.91
N MET A 69 -0.44 -9.27 -5.96
CA MET A 69 0.83 -8.58 -6.22
C MET A 69 2.05 -9.51 -6.33
N TYR A 70 1.96 -10.72 -5.76
CA TYR A 70 3.07 -11.68 -5.68
C TYR A 70 2.69 -13.10 -6.14
N SER A 71 1.61 -13.24 -6.92
CA SER A 71 1.22 -14.55 -7.50
C SER A 71 2.30 -15.12 -8.41
N HIS A 72 2.39 -16.46 -8.46
CA HIS A 72 3.20 -17.18 -9.46
C HIS A 72 2.29 -17.66 -10.61
N GLY A 73 2.77 -17.57 -11.85
CA GLY A 73 2.07 -18.09 -13.04
C GLY A 73 1.12 -17.11 -13.75
N GLY A 74 1.05 -15.86 -13.31
CA GLY A 74 0.32 -14.77 -13.98
C GLY A 74 1.25 -13.72 -14.59
N LEU A 75 0.79 -12.45 -14.59
CA LEU A 75 1.63 -11.31 -14.96
C LEU A 75 2.89 -11.26 -14.09
N SER A 76 4.00 -10.81 -14.67
CA SER A 76 5.21 -10.50 -13.92
C SER A 76 4.94 -9.39 -12.89
N ARG A 77 5.79 -9.30 -11.86
CA ARG A 77 5.64 -8.25 -10.85
C ARG A 77 5.72 -6.85 -11.47
N GLN A 78 6.58 -6.66 -12.47
CA GLN A 78 6.69 -5.42 -13.24
C GLN A 78 5.36 -5.06 -13.92
N GLU A 79 4.72 -6.01 -14.60
CA GLU A 79 3.45 -5.80 -15.30
C GLU A 79 2.31 -5.52 -14.31
N THR A 80 2.27 -6.24 -13.18
CA THR A 80 1.28 -6.00 -12.12
C THR A 80 1.44 -4.61 -11.51
N GLU A 81 2.67 -4.17 -11.19
CA GLU A 81 2.92 -2.81 -10.70
C GLU A 81 2.55 -1.75 -11.74
N LEU A 82 2.80 -1.99 -13.04
CA LEU A 82 2.38 -1.09 -14.12
C LEU A 82 0.84 -0.97 -14.20
N GLY A 83 0.13 -2.08 -14.06
CA GLY A 83 -1.34 -2.09 -13.98
C GLY A 83 -1.85 -1.29 -12.78
N ALA A 84 -1.21 -1.46 -11.62
CA ALA A 84 -1.52 -0.69 -10.40
C ALA A 84 -1.26 0.82 -10.59
N VAL A 85 -0.18 1.22 -11.27
CA VAL A 85 0.09 2.61 -11.64
C VAL A 85 -1.01 3.17 -12.53
N ALA A 86 -1.36 2.46 -13.61
CA ALA A 86 -2.39 2.91 -14.56
C ALA A 86 -3.74 3.14 -13.86
N LYS A 87 -4.18 2.18 -13.02
CA LYS A 87 -5.43 2.32 -12.27
C LYS A 87 -5.37 3.43 -11.22
N SER A 88 -4.22 3.62 -10.57
CA SER A 88 -4.03 4.70 -9.58
C SER A 88 -4.08 6.08 -10.21
N VAL A 89 -3.50 6.25 -11.41
CA VAL A 89 -3.59 7.49 -12.20
C VAL A 89 -5.04 7.78 -12.57
N LEU A 90 -5.76 6.79 -13.10
CA LEU A 90 -7.18 6.94 -13.46
C LEU A 90 -8.05 7.34 -12.25
N ASN A 91 -7.73 6.83 -11.06
CA ASN A 91 -8.44 7.17 -9.82
C ASN A 91 -7.88 8.41 -9.10
N HIS A 92 -6.88 9.10 -9.68
CA HIS A 92 -6.22 10.27 -9.10
C HIS A 92 -5.62 10.03 -7.70
N CYS A 93 -5.23 8.78 -7.38
CA CYS A 93 -4.58 8.45 -6.11
C CYS A 93 -3.08 8.75 -6.16
N ILE A 94 -2.67 9.97 -5.80
CA ILE A 94 -1.26 10.40 -5.83
C ILE A 94 -0.34 9.46 -5.02
N TYR A 95 -0.78 9.02 -3.83
CA TYR A 95 0.02 8.12 -2.99
C TYR A 95 0.20 6.74 -3.63
N CYS A 96 -0.89 6.15 -4.12
CA CYS A 96 -0.87 4.84 -4.78
C CYS A 96 0.03 4.89 -6.03
N THR A 97 -0.13 5.94 -6.86
CA THR A 97 0.72 6.16 -8.03
C THR A 97 2.19 6.22 -7.63
N ALA A 98 2.53 6.94 -6.56
CA ALA A 98 3.92 7.07 -6.12
C ALA A 98 4.52 5.75 -5.61
N VAL A 99 3.79 4.99 -4.80
CA VAL A 99 4.25 3.69 -4.28
C VAL A 99 4.46 2.69 -5.42
N HIS A 100 3.47 2.52 -6.30
CA HIS A 100 3.54 1.54 -7.38
C HIS A 100 4.52 1.96 -8.49
N ALA A 101 4.63 3.26 -8.82
CA ALA A 101 5.61 3.73 -9.80
C ALA A 101 7.05 3.63 -9.27
N ASN A 102 7.26 3.91 -7.98
CA ASN A 102 8.56 3.69 -7.35
C ASN A 102 8.96 2.22 -7.43
N ARG A 103 8.02 1.31 -7.12
CA ARG A 103 8.29 -0.12 -7.15
C ARG A 103 8.52 -0.66 -8.56
N TYR A 104 7.72 -0.21 -9.53
CA TYR A 104 7.92 -0.52 -10.94
C TYR A 104 9.34 -0.16 -11.37
N ASN A 105 9.78 1.08 -11.11
CA ASN A 105 11.11 1.55 -11.48
C ASN A 105 12.21 0.68 -10.87
N GLN A 106 12.13 0.36 -9.57
CA GLN A 106 13.08 -0.53 -8.90
C GLN A 106 13.17 -1.93 -9.55
N LEU A 107 12.06 -2.45 -10.06
CA LEU A 107 11.99 -3.76 -10.69
C LEU A 107 12.43 -3.77 -12.16
N THR A 108 12.44 -2.61 -12.81
CA THR A 108 12.83 -2.43 -14.22
C THR A 108 14.16 -1.74 -14.39
N GLU A 109 14.83 -1.35 -13.30
CA GLU A 109 16.17 -0.78 -13.35
C GLU A 109 17.14 -1.76 -14.02
N THR A 110 17.57 -1.44 -15.23
CA THR A 110 18.69 -2.12 -15.87
C THR A 110 19.96 -1.67 -15.17
N LYS A 111 20.71 -2.59 -14.55
CA LYS A 111 22.07 -2.29 -14.08
C LYS A 111 22.87 -1.79 -15.29
N LYS A 112 23.35 -0.54 -15.21
CA LYS A 112 24.35 -0.02 -16.14
C LYS A 112 25.68 -0.72 -15.92
#